data_AF-A0A1S2Z2D1-F1
#
_entry.id   AF-A0A1S2Z2D1-F1
#
_cell.length_a   1.000
_cell.length_b   1.000
_cell.length_c   1.000
_cell.angle_alpha   90.00
_cell.angle_beta   90.00
_cell.angle_gamma   90.00
#
_symmetry.space_group_name_H-M   'P 1'
#
loop_
_entity.id
_entity.type
_entity.pdbx_description
1 polymer ?
#
loop_
_entity_poly.entity_id
_entity_poly.type
_entity_poly.pdbx_seq_one_letter_code
_entity_poly.pdbx_strand_id
1 'polypeptide(L)'
;MGNATKVFDEMIVRNITTWTTLMKGYLLNGDLELVFRVARDMCLLGEVFNEHTCCVVLQPCRSLEDRVYVSSTAGLGDKTFKNFVDIIKSGLKLSDYTFTDLISANDSSIALGIRKQLHGLVVKYGFTCVKALGNALITMYGHHKMVKEAESLLLKWMRECNNLEFGLQIHGLIVKLGYVLDISSGTALVDLIAKCGSLKCARVVFDRIPHFTGFSVSANEACIGAGKSLHAYTLKVRLDDDTAVGNAIITMYAKYGMVKDAYEIFTCMTA
;
A
#
# COMPACT_ATOMS: atom_id res chain seq x y z
N MET A 1 -3.86 41.09 0.00
CA MET A 1 -2.97 40.24 0.81
C MET A 1 -2.01 40.99 1.71
N GLY A 2 -1.28 42.01 1.22
CA GLY A 2 -0.26 42.72 2.02
C GLY A 2 -0.70 43.22 3.41
N ASN A 3 -1.97 43.62 3.57
CA ASN A 3 -2.48 44.07 4.87
C ASN A 3 -2.65 42.92 5.88
N ALA A 4 -3.03 41.72 5.44
CA ALA A 4 -3.22 40.57 6.34
C ALA A 4 -1.88 40.02 6.85
N THR A 5 -0.87 39.94 5.98
CA THR A 5 0.50 39.56 6.36
C THR A 5 1.11 40.56 7.32
N LYS A 6 0.98 41.86 7.04
CA LYS A 6 1.49 42.91 7.93
C LYS A 6 0.86 42.86 9.32
N VAL A 7 -0.47 42.70 9.38
CA VAL A 7 -1.17 42.56 10.68
C VAL A 7 -0.69 41.31 11.41
N PHE A 8 -0.47 40.20 10.72
CA PHE A 8 0.05 38.96 11.30
C PHE A 8 1.50 39.10 11.81
N ASP A 9 2.33 39.86 11.11
CA ASP A 9 3.71 40.15 11.49
C ASP A 9 3.79 41.04 12.74
N GLU A 10 2.81 41.95 12.91
CA GLU A 10 2.66 42.83 14.06
C GLU A 10 2.04 42.13 15.30
N MET A 11 1.54 40.89 15.17
CA MET A 11 0.96 40.16 16.30
C MET A 11 2.02 39.76 17.34
N ILE A 12 1.83 40.21 18.58
CA ILE A 12 2.69 39.87 19.73
C ILE A 12 2.60 38.38 20.07
N VAL A 13 1.39 37.82 19.98
CA VAL A 13 1.13 36.39 20.21
C VAL A 13 0.40 35.84 19.00
N ARG A 14 1.01 34.85 18.36
CA ARG A 14 0.40 34.07 17.27
C ARG A 14 -0.13 32.78 17.87
N ASN A 15 -1.31 32.36 17.44
CA ASN A 15 -1.89 31.07 17.79
C ASN A 15 -2.24 30.26 16.54
N ILE A 16 -2.56 28.99 16.74
CA ILE A 16 -2.88 28.05 15.64
C ILE A 16 -3.93 28.62 14.69
N THR A 17 -4.96 29.31 15.20
CA THR A 17 -6.00 29.93 14.38
C THR A 17 -5.43 31.01 13.47
N THR A 18 -4.59 31.91 13.99
CA THR A 18 -3.99 32.99 13.19
C THR A 18 -3.10 32.46 12.08
N TRP A 19 -2.28 31.43 12.36
CA TRP A 19 -1.47 30.73 11.37
C TRP A 19 -2.35 30.09 10.29
N THR A 20 -3.40 29.38 10.71
CA THR A 20 -4.32 28.66 9.83
C THR A 20 -5.11 29.62 8.93
N THR A 21 -5.57 30.74 9.47
CA THR A 21 -6.30 31.76 8.71
C THR A 21 -5.41 32.43 7.67
N LEU A 22 -4.15 32.74 8.00
CA LEU A 22 -3.20 33.29 7.05
C LEU A 22 -2.92 32.32 5.89
N MET A 23 -2.64 31.04 6.22
CA MET A 23 -2.45 29.99 5.22
C MET A 23 -3.69 29.81 4.33
N LYS A 24 -4.89 29.79 4.91
CA LYS A 24 -6.14 29.69 4.15
C LYS A 24 -6.33 30.87 3.21
N GLY A 25 -5.95 32.07 3.63
CA GLY A 25 -5.93 33.24 2.76
C GLY A 25 -5.01 33.03 1.55
N TYR A 26 -3.77 32.56 1.76
CA TYR A 26 -2.82 32.33 0.66
C TYR A 26 -3.32 31.24 -0.29
N LEU A 27 -3.91 30.19 0.26
CA LEU A 27 -4.51 29.11 -0.50
C LEU A 27 -5.63 29.60 -1.42
N LEU A 28 -6.54 30.44 -0.92
CA LEU A 28 -7.64 31.01 -1.71
C LEU A 28 -7.16 31.93 -2.84
N ASN A 29 -5.97 32.53 -2.69
CA ASN A 29 -5.37 33.37 -3.73
C ASN A 29 -4.45 32.58 -4.68
N GLY A 30 -4.26 31.28 -4.46
CA GLY A 30 -3.39 30.42 -5.28
C GLY A 30 -1.89 30.54 -4.95
N ASP A 31 -1.50 31.27 -3.91
CA ASP A 31 -0.10 31.47 -3.51
C ASP A 31 0.45 30.28 -2.71
N LEU A 32 0.54 29.10 -3.36
CA LEU A 32 0.94 27.84 -2.73
C LEU A 32 2.32 27.90 -2.06
N GLU A 33 3.25 28.66 -2.63
CA GLU A 33 4.59 28.81 -2.08
C GLU A 33 4.59 29.51 -0.71
N LEU A 34 3.67 30.48 -0.52
CA LEU A 34 3.49 31.16 0.76
C LEU A 34 2.75 30.27 1.77
N VAL A 35 1.79 29.46 1.33
CA VAL A 35 1.15 28.45 2.20
C VAL A 35 2.21 27.53 2.83
N PHE A 36 3.09 26.95 2.01
CA PHE A 36 4.12 26.03 2.49
C PHE A 36 5.21 26.73 3.31
N ARG A 37 5.54 27.98 2.99
CA ARG A 37 6.48 28.79 3.78
C ARG A 37 5.93 29.04 5.19
N VAL A 38 4.70 29.55 5.30
CA VAL A 38 4.06 29.83 6.59
C VAL A 38 3.90 28.55 7.41
N ALA A 39 3.56 27.42 6.79
CA ALA A 39 3.50 26.13 7.47
C ALA A 39 4.87 25.69 8.00
N ARG A 40 5.94 25.89 7.23
CA ARG A 40 7.32 25.59 7.67
C ARG A 40 7.71 26.46 8.86
N ASP A 41 7.43 27.75 8.80
CA ASP A 41 7.74 28.69 9.89
C ASP A 41 6.99 28.32 11.17
N MET A 42 5.70 27.95 11.05
CA MET A 42 4.92 27.41 12.15
C MET A 42 5.59 26.17 12.78
N CYS A 43 6.09 25.23 11.98
CA CYS A 43 6.82 24.06 12.49
C CYS A 43 8.14 24.46 13.19
N LEU A 44 8.92 25.36 12.59
CA LEU A 44 10.22 25.78 13.11
C LEU A 44 10.11 26.53 14.44
N LEU A 45 8.98 27.20 14.67
CA LEU A 45 8.65 27.85 15.94
C LEU A 45 8.09 26.87 17.00
N GLY A 46 7.97 25.58 16.68
CA GLY A 46 7.50 24.55 17.59
C GLY A 46 5.98 24.51 17.78
N GLU A 47 5.21 25.23 16.96
CA GLU A 47 3.76 25.23 17.01
C GLU A 47 3.19 23.91 16.48
N VAL A 48 2.16 23.39 17.16
CA VAL A 48 1.54 22.11 16.79
C VAL A 48 0.41 22.34 15.81
N PHE A 49 0.43 21.58 14.72
CA PHE A 49 -0.65 21.58 13.74
C PHE A 49 -1.87 20.88 14.33
N ASN A 50 -3.04 21.49 14.18
CA ASN A 50 -4.30 20.78 14.36
C ASN A 50 -4.76 20.15 13.04
N GLU A 51 -5.79 19.32 13.11
CA GLU A 51 -6.36 18.64 11.94
C GLU A 51 -6.76 19.61 10.81
N HIS A 52 -7.35 20.75 11.16
CA HIS A 52 -7.75 21.77 10.19
C HIS A 52 -6.53 22.45 9.53
N THR A 53 -5.47 22.73 10.28
CA THR A 53 -4.22 23.28 9.73
C THR A 53 -3.59 22.29 8.75
N CYS A 54 -3.57 21.00 9.09
CA CYS A 54 -3.14 19.94 8.17
C CYS A 54 -3.97 19.97 6.89
N CYS A 55 -5.31 19.96 6.97
CA CYS A 55 -6.18 20.01 5.78
C CYS A 55 -5.83 21.18 4.83
N VAL A 56 -5.57 22.38 5.36
CA VAL A 56 -5.20 23.56 4.55
C VAL A 56 -3.87 23.34 3.82
N VAL A 57 -2.85 22.79 4.51
CA VAL A 57 -1.54 22.51 3.92
C VAL A 57 -1.59 21.37 2.90
N LEU A 58 -2.50 20.42 3.08
CA LEU A 58 -2.66 19.24 2.24
C LEU A 58 -3.53 19.48 1.01
N GLN A 59 -4.44 20.46 1.06
CA GLN A 59 -5.36 20.78 -0.03
C GLN A 59 -4.66 20.96 -1.40
N PRO A 60 -3.50 21.65 -1.50
CA PRO A 60 -2.74 21.73 -2.76
C PRO A 60 -2.30 20.37 -3.32
N CYS A 61 -2.04 19.39 -2.45
CA CYS A 61 -1.66 18.03 -2.85
C CYS A 61 -2.85 17.20 -3.34
N ARG A 62 -4.10 17.64 -3.10
CA ARG A 62 -5.33 16.91 -3.44
C ARG A 62 -5.88 17.25 -4.82
N SER A 63 -5.72 18.50 -5.25
CA SER A 63 -6.30 19.04 -6.49
C SER A 63 -5.17 19.58 -7.37
N LEU A 64 -4.45 18.67 -8.01
CA LEU A 64 -3.21 18.99 -8.74
C LEU A 64 -3.44 19.48 -10.17
N GLU A 65 -4.66 19.38 -10.71
CA GLU A 65 -4.96 19.91 -12.05
C GLU A 65 -6.09 20.96 -12.13
N ASP A 66 -6.91 21.18 -11.09
CA ASP A 66 -8.09 22.05 -11.24
C ASP A 66 -8.01 23.35 -10.42
N ARG A 67 -7.39 24.38 -11.03
CA ARG A 67 -8.05 25.61 -11.53
C ARG A 67 -7.07 26.80 -11.69
N VAL A 68 -7.08 27.38 -12.90
CA VAL A 68 -6.64 28.75 -13.33
C VAL A 68 -5.17 28.99 -13.78
N TYR A 69 -4.18 28.14 -13.54
CA TYR A 69 -2.80 28.48 -13.97
C TYR A 69 -2.37 27.87 -15.31
N VAL A 70 -2.33 28.74 -16.34
CA VAL A 70 -1.73 28.48 -17.65
C VAL A 70 -0.19 28.40 -17.56
N SER A 71 0.35 27.41 -18.27
CA SER A 71 1.75 27.18 -18.71
C SER A 71 2.65 26.28 -17.84
N SER A 72 3.13 25.19 -18.47
CA SER A 72 4.10 24.18 -18.00
C SER A 72 3.59 23.13 -16.99
N THR A 73 2.70 22.26 -17.45
CA THR A 73 1.99 21.23 -16.65
C THR A 73 2.82 20.00 -16.26
N ALA A 74 4.14 20.00 -16.42
CA ALA A 74 4.99 18.87 -16.02
C ALA A 74 5.93 19.30 -14.87
N GLY A 75 5.51 19.09 -13.62
CA GLY A 75 6.38 19.24 -12.45
C GLY A 75 5.81 20.02 -11.26
N LEU A 76 4.65 20.67 -11.41
CA LEU A 76 4.03 21.41 -10.30
C LEU A 76 3.60 20.46 -9.16
N GLY A 77 3.05 19.30 -9.49
CA GLY A 77 2.70 18.27 -8.49
C GLY A 77 3.91 17.77 -7.70
N ASP A 78 5.04 17.55 -8.37
CA ASP A 78 6.28 17.11 -7.71
C ASP A 78 6.87 18.21 -6.82
N LYS A 79 6.82 19.49 -7.25
CA LYS A 79 7.25 20.63 -6.43
C LYS A 79 6.37 20.77 -5.18
N THR A 80 5.05 20.69 -5.34
CA THR A 80 4.07 20.73 -4.24
C THR A 80 4.29 19.59 -3.25
N PHE A 81 4.46 18.37 -3.75
CA PHE A 81 4.72 17.21 -2.89
C PHE A 81 6.08 17.31 -2.17
N LYS A 82 7.12 17.81 -2.85
CA LYS A 82 8.42 18.06 -2.22
C LYS A 82 8.33 19.07 -1.08
N ASN A 83 7.57 20.16 -1.26
CA ASN A 83 7.34 21.13 -0.21
C ASN A 83 6.62 20.50 1.01
N PHE A 84 5.64 19.64 0.76
CA PHE A 84 4.98 18.88 1.81
C PHE A 84 5.96 17.96 2.57
N VAL A 85 6.81 17.22 1.86
CA VAL A 85 7.85 16.38 2.48
C VAL A 85 8.82 17.20 3.32
N ASP A 86 9.18 18.41 2.87
CA ASP A 86 10.05 19.30 3.64
C ASP A 86 9.37 19.80 4.92
N ILE A 87 8.07 20.07 4.90
CA ILE A 87 7.30 20.43 6.11
C ILE A 87 7.26 19.26 7.11
N ILE A 88 7.10 18.02 6.63
CA ILE A 88 7.22 16.83 7.48
C ILE A 88 8.59 16.77 8.16
N LYS A 89 9.67 17.02 7.41
CA LYS A 89 11.02 17.06 7.98
C LYS A 89 11.22 18.21 8.96
N SER A 90 10.53 19.33 8.77
CA SER A 90 10.56 20.49 9.67
C SER A 90 9.78 20.29 10.97
N GLY A 91 9.02 19.19 11.13
CA GLY A 91 8.39 18.84 12.40
C GLY A 91 6.89 18.59 12.35
N LEU A 92 6.26 18.62 11.16
CA LEU A 92 4.83 18.28 11.04
C LEU A 92 4.60 16.81 11.46
N LYS A 93 3.82 16.63 12.53
CA LYS A 93 3.38 15.31 12.98
C LYS A 93 2.24 14.81 12.09
N LEU A 94 2.51 13.74 11.36
CA LEU A 94 1.50 13.07 10.54
C LEU A 94 0.61 12.18 11.41
N SER A 95 -0.67 12.13 11.05
CA SER A 95 -1.66 11.20 11.59
C SER A 95 -2.11 10.20 10.52
N ASP A 96 -2.74 9.12 10.96
CA ASP A 96 -3.44 8.19 10.08
C ASP A 96 -4.55 8.87 9.26
N TYR A 97 -5.27 9.82 9.86
CA TYR A 97 -6.23 10.68 9.16
C TYR A 97 -5.56 11.45 8.01
N THR A 98 -4.42 12.11 8.28
CA THR A 98 -3.67 12.88 7.27
C THR A 98 -3.36 12.03 6.04
N PHE A 99 -2.88 10.81 6.25
CA PHE A 99 -2.59 9.89 5.15
C PHE A 99 -3.85 9.38 4.45
N THR A 100 -4.89 9.06 5.21
CA THR A 100 -6.16 8.55 4.66
C THR A 100 -6.81 9.61 3.78
N ASP A 101 -6.81 10.86 4.21
CA ASP A 101 -7.38 12.02 3.51
C ASP A 101 -6.67 12.31 2.18
N LEU A 102 -5.33 12.20 2.16
CA LEU A 102 -4.51 12.36 0.94
C LEU A 102 -4.69 11.21 -0.05
N ILE A 103 -4.72 9.96 0.43
CA ILE A 103 -4.83 8.79 -0.44
C ILE A 103 -6.25 8.66 -1.02
N SER A 104 -7.26 8.98 -0.20
CA SER A 104 -8.68 8.93 -0.59
C SER A 104 -9.12 10.13 -1.42
N ALA A 105 -8.25 11.10 -1.68
CA ALA A 105 -8.50 12.12 -2.68
C ALA A 105 -8.65 11.43 -4.05
N ASN A 106 -9.90 11.24 -4.47
CA ASN A 106 -10.33 10.47 -5.63
C ASN A 106 -10.10 11.21 -6.96
N ASP A 107 -9.14 12.13 -7.00
CA ASP A 107 -8.85 12.90 -8.19
C ASP A 107 -7.92 12.10 -9.11
N SER A 108 -8.37 11.89 -10.36
CA SER A 108 -7.59 11.25 -11.43
C SER A 108 -6.33 12.04 -11.80
N SER A 109 -6.24 13.32 -11.37
CA SER A 109 -5.11 14.22 -11.59
C SER A 109 -3.93 14.02 -10.63
N ILE A 110 -4.11 13.30 -9.52
CA ILE A 110 -2.96 12.99 -8.65
C ILE A 110 -2.12 11.92 -9.35
N ALA A 111 -1.01 12.37 -9.94
CA ALA A 111 -0.07 11.55 -10.68
C ALA A 111 0.35 10.31 -9.86
N LEU A 112 0.46 9.17 -10.55
CA LEU A 112 0.86 7.88 -10.00
C LEU A 112 2.14 7.96 -9.14
N GLY A 113 3.08 8.84 -9.52
CA GLY A 113 4.32 9.08 -8.80
C GLY A 113 4.09 9.61 -7.38
N ILE A 114 3.14 10.51 -7.18
CA ILE A 114 2.81 11.08 -5.87
C ILE A 114 2.13 10.03 -4.98
N ARG A 115 1.23 9.23 -5.54
CA ARG A 115 0.56 8.13 -4.82
C ARG A 115 1.56 7.08 -4.32
N LYS A 116 2.59 6.75 -5.13
CA LYS A 116 3.70 5.89 -4.72
C LYS A 116 4.53 6.50 -3.59
N GLN A 117 4.83 7.80 -3.68
CA GLN A 117 5.56 8.50 -2.62
C GLN A 117 4.76 8.55 -1.32
N LEU A 118 3.44 8.80 -1.38
CA LEU A 118 2.54 8.72 -0.22
C LEU A 118 2.56 7.34 0.43
N HIS A 119 2.44 6.25 -0.35
CA HIS A 119 2.61 4.89 0.18
C HIS A 119 3.96 4.71 0.87
N GLY A 120 5.06 5.19 0.27
CA GLY A 120 6.39 5.14 0.87
C GLY A 120 6.45 5.84 2.24
N LEU A 121 5.77 6.97 2.39
CA LEU A 121 5.67 7.68 3.68
C LEU A 121 4.83 6.90 4.70
N VAL A 122 3.70 6.31 4.30
CA VAL A 122 2.88 5.44 5.16
C VAL A 122 3.72 4.30 5.73
N VAL A 123 4.52 3.66 4.87
CA VAL A 123 5.46 2.61 5.25
C VAL A 123 6.54 3.13 6.20
N LYS A 124 7.17 4.26 5.86
CA LYS A 124 8.29 4.82 6.63
C LYS A 124 7.89 5.18 8.06
N TYR A 125 6.69 5.72 8.25
CA TYR A 125 6.20 6.16 9.55
C TYR A 125 5.34 5.11 10.27
N GLY A 126 5.25 3.88 9.75
CA GLY A 126 4.62 2.74 10.44
C GLY A 126 3.09 2.77 10.47
N PHE A 127 2.44 3.54 9.60
CA PHE A 127 0.97 3.61 9.53
C PHE A 127 0.34 2.47 8.74
N THR A 128 1.16 1.52 8.26
CA THR A 128 0.71 0.38 7.47
C THR A 128 -0.43 -0.36 8.17
N CYS A 129 -0.34 -0.71 9.45
CA CYS A 129 -1.38 -1.54 10.09
C CYS A 129 -2.73 -0.84 10.35
N VAL A 130 -2.92 0.44 9.99
CA VAL A 130 -4.17 1.16 10.24
C VAL A 130 -5.25 0.76 9.22
N LYS A 131 -6.37 0.21 9.68
CA LYS A 131 -7.44 -0.33 8.81
C LYS A 131 -8.00 0.70 7.82
N ALA A 132 -8.33 1.91 8.28
CA ALA A 132 -8.88 2.96 7.43
C ALA A 132 -7.90 3.33 6.29
N LEU A 133 -6.63 3.49 6.65
CA LEU A 133 -5.57 3.78 5.70
C LEU A 133 -5.33 2.62 4.74
N GLY A 134 -5.45 1.39 5.24
CA GLY A 134 -5.31 0.22 4.43
C GLY A 134 -6.40 0.16 3.35
N ASN A 135 -7.65 0.44 3.70
CA ASN A 135 -8.76 0.47 2.75
C ASN A 135 -8.55 1.56 1.67
N ALA A 136 -8.01 2.70 2.07
CA ALA A 136 -7.64 3.77 1.14
C ALA A 136 -6.54 3.31 0.16
N LEU A 137 -5.53 2.58 0.65
CA LEU A 137 -4.47 2.00 -0.18
C LEU A 137 -5.01 0.93 -1.15
N ILE A 138 -5.91 0.04 -0.70
CA ILE A 138 -6.61 -0.93 -1.57
C ILE A 138 -7.29 -0.19 -2.73
N THR A 139 -8.12 0.80 -2.41
CA THR A 139 -8.88 1.56 -3.40
C THR A 139 -7.94 2.25 -4.40
N MET A 140 -6.88 2.86 -3.89
CA MET A 140 -5.86 3.52 -4.70
C MET A 140 -5.17 2.55 -5.67
N TYR A 141 -4.69 1.39 -5.20
CA TYR A 141 -4.07 0.42 -6.10
C TYR A 141 -5.04 -0.20 -7.08
N GLY A 142 -6.30 -0.38 -6.67
CA GLY A 142 -7.35 -0.92 -7.51
C GLY A 142 -7.64 -0.04 -8.72
N HIS A 143 -7.75 1.27 -8.50
CA HIS A 143 -8.01 2.23 -9.57
C HIS A 143 -6.83 2.37 -10.55
N HIS A 144 -5.60 2.28 -10.05
CA HIS A 144 -4.39 2.46 -10.86
C HIS A 144 -3.78 1.16 -11.39
N LYS A 145 -4.45 0.01 -11.21
CA LYS A 145 -3.98 -1.33 -11.65
C LYS A 145 -2.55 -1.66 -11.14
N MET A 146 -2.20 -1.14 -9.97
CA MET A 146 -0.89 -1.28 -9.35
C MET A 146 -0.80 -2.59 -8.55
N VAL A 147 -0.94 -3.71 -9.24
CA VAL A 147 -1.09 -5.01 -8.57
C VAL A 147 0.15 -5.47 -7.84
N LYS A 148 1.35 -5.22 -8.39
CA LYS A 148 2.60 -5.61 -7.73
C LYS A 148 2.80 -4.89 -6.39
N GLU A 149 2.43 -3.62 -6.32
CA GLU A 149 2.49 -2.85 -5.08
C GLU A 149 1.42 -3.29 -4.08
N ALA A 150 0.19 -3.58 -4.55
CA ALA A 150 -0.85 -4.15 -3.70
C ALA A 150 -0.43 -5.50 -3.11
N GLU A 151 0.17 -6.37 -3.92
CA GLU A 151 0.68 -7.68 -3.52
C GLU A 151 1.80 -7.58 -2.46
N SER A 152 2.77 -6.68 -2.68
CA SER A 152 3.82 -6.39 -1.69
C SER A 152 3.23 -5.94 -0.35
N LEU A 153 2.19 -5.10 -0.38
CA LEU A 153 1.52 -4.62 0.82
C LEU A 153 0.76 -5.74 1.55
N LEU A 154 0.11 -6.63 0.80
CA LEU A 154 -0.55 -7.82 1.33
C LEU A 154 0.43 -8.72 2.08
N LEU A 155 1.58 -9.04 1.48
CA LEU A 155 2.60 -9.89 2.12
C LEU A 155 3.16 -9.21 3.38
N LYS A 156 3.39 -7.90 3.31
CA LYS A 156 3.89 -7.10 4.44
C LYS A 156 2.91 -7.11 5.61
N TRP A 157 1.62 -6.86 5.37
CA TRP A 157 0.61 -6.82 6.43
C TRP A 157 0.33 -8.14 7.10
N MET A 158 0.31 -9.21 6.31
CA MET A 158 0.15 -10.54 6.89
C MET A 158 1.35 -10.91 7.77
N ARG A 159 2.55 -10.49 7.39
CA ARG A 159 3.78 -10.77 8.15
C ARG A 159 3.93 -9.91 9.40
N GLU A 160 3.75 -8.60 9.28
CA GLU A 160 4.03 -7.63 10.36
C GLU A 160 2.84 -7.41 11.28
N CYS A 161 1.62 -7.39 10.75
CA CYS A 161 0.42 -7.01 11.50
C CYS A 161 -0.46 -8.23 11.88
N ASN A 162 -0.12 -9.44 11.42
CA ASN A 162 -0.94 -10.65 11.56
C ASN A 162 -2.42 -10.44 11.19
N ASN A 163 -2.69 -9.57 10.20
CA ASN A 163 -4.05 -9.15 9.84
C ASN A 163 -4.55 -9.93 8.62
N LEU A 164 -5.02 -11.15 8.87
CA LEU A 164 -5.52 -12.06 7.84
C LEU A 164 -6.69 -11.48 7.04
N GLU A 165 -7.65 -10.86 7.73
CA GLU A 165 -8.85 -10.27 7.11
C GLU A 165 -8.44 -9.26 6.03
N PHE A 166 -7.48 -8.39 6.35
CA PHE A 166 -7.00 -7.38 5.45
C PHE A 166 -6.21 -7.97 4.27
N GLY A 167 -5.34 -8.95 4.53
CA GLY A 167 -4.62 -9.67 3.47
C GLY A 167 -5.57 -10.31 2.45
N LEU A 168 -6.69 -10.89 2.91
CA LEU A 168 -7.69 -11.47 2.04
C LEU A 168 -8.44 -10.43 1.20
N GLN A 169 -8.66 -9.21 1.72
CA GLN A 169 -9.29 -8.12 0.94
C GLN A 169 -8.42 -7.68 -0.24
N ILE A 170 -7.12 -7.49 -0.03
CA ILE A 170 -6.20 -7.21 -1.14
C ILE A 170 -6.16 -8.37 -2.13
N HIS A 171 -6.08 -9.61 -1.64
CA HIS A 171 -6.07 -10.78 -2.53
C HIS A 171 -7.31 -10.81 -3.41
N GLY A 172 -8.48 -10.56 -2.82
CA GLY A 172 -9.75 -10.44 -3.54
C GLY A 172 -9.72 -9.35 -4.60
N LEU A 173 -9.13 -8.19 -4.31
CA LEU A 173 -8.93 -7.11 -5.29
C LEU A 173 -8.04 -7.54 -6.46
N ILE A 174 -6.88 -8.14 -6.17
CA ILE A 174 -5.92 -8.61 -7.20
C ILE A 174 -6.63 -9.56 -8.17
N VAL A 175 -7.38 -10.53 -7.65
CA VAL A 175 -8.11 -11.49 -8.48
C VAL A 175 -9.26 -10.82 -9.25
N LYS A 176 -10.02 -9.91 -8.61
CA LYS A 176 -11.12 -9.19 -9.27
C LYS A 176 -10.64 -8.33 -10.45
N LEU A 177 -9.42 -7.80 -10.37
CA LEU A 177 -8.79 -7.06 -11.46
C LEU A 177 -8.22 -7.96 -12.57
N GLY A 178 -8.39 -9.29 -12.45
CA GLY A 178 -7.96 -10.27 -13.46
C GLY A 178 -6.49 -10.67 -13.36
N TYR A 179 -5.81 -10.33 -12.28
CA TYR A 179 -4.41 -10.68 -12.09
C TYR A 179 -4.27 -12.01 -11.36
N VAL A 180 -3.35 -12.84 -11.86
CA VAL A 180 -3.03 -14.14 -11.29
C VAL A 180 -1.69 -14.01 -10.57
N LEU A 181 -1.63 -14.47 -9.32
CA LEU A 181 -0.38 -14.48 -8.54
C LEU A 181 0.63 -15.40 -9.21
N ASP A 182 1.91 -15.02 -9.24
CA ASP A 182 2.94 -15.97 -9.66
C ASP A 182 3.14 -17.09 -8.63
N ILE A 183 3.87 -18.14 -9.02
CA ILE A 183 4.09 -19.33 -8.18
C ILE A 183 4.80 -18.98 -6.87
N SER A 184 5.76 -18.05 -6.90
CA SER A 184 6.56 -17.65 -5.73
C SER A 184 5.70 -16.88 -4.73
N SER A 185 4.94 -15.91 -5.21
CA SER A 185 4.06 -15.08 -4.39
C SER A 185 2.83 -15.83 -3.90
N GLY A 186 2.27 -16.71 -4.73
CA GLY A 186 1.22 -17.63 -4.32
C GLY A 186 1.68 -18.54 -3.18
N THR A 187 2.89 -19.10 -3.29
CA THR A 187 3.50 -19.94 -2.24
C THR A 187 3.70 -19.16 -0.94
N ALA A 188 4.25 -17.95 -1.02
CA ALA A 188 4.45 -17.09 0.15
C ALA A 188 3.11 -16.72 0.82
N LEU A 189 2.05 -16.50 0.04
CA LEU A 189 0.73 -16.17 0.55
C LEU A 189 0.06 -17.37 1.23
N VAL A 190 0.16 -18.57 0.66
CA VAL A 190 -0.30 -19.83 1.28
C VAL A 190 0.39 -20.05 2.63
N ASP A 191 1.72 -19.87 2.68
CA ASP A 191 2.53 -19.97 3.91
C ASP A 191 2.04 -19.01 5.01
N LEU A 192 1.84 -17.75 4.65
CA LEU A 192 1.38 -16.71 5.56
C LEU A 192 -0.06 -16.96 6.05
N ILE A 193 -1.00 -17.32 5.16
CA ILE A 193 -2.39 -17.59 5.53
C ILE A 193 -2.49 -18.80 6.46
N ALA A 194 -1.68 -19.83 6.21
CA ALA A 194 -1.56 -20.99 7.09
C ALA A 194 -1.05 -20.61 8.48
N LYS A 195 0.00 -19.78 8.58
CA LYS A 195 0.52 -19.25 9.85
C LYS A 195 -0.49 -18.38 10.61
N CYS A 196 -1.36 -17.67 9.88
CA CYS A 196 -2.48 -16.95 10.47
C CYS A 196 -3.64 -17.88 10.91
N GLY A 197 -3.53 -19.19 10.73
CA GLY A 197 -4.48 -20.18 11.23
C GLY A 197 -5.67 -20.49 10.31
N SER A 198 -5.70 -20.01 9.06
CA SER A 198 -6.84 -20.23 8.15
C SER A 198 -6.50 -21.14 6.97
N LEU A 199 -6.51 -22.45 7.21
CA LEU A 199 -6.19 -23.47 6.20
C LEU A 199 -7.16 -23.46 5.02
N LYS A 200 -8.44 -23.20 5.29
CA LYS A 200 -9.48 -23.07 4.25
C LYS A 200 -9.15 -21.96 3.26
N CYS A 201 -8.67 -20.81 3.74
CA CYS A 201 -8.27 -19.70 2.87
C CYS A 201 -6.96 -19.99 2.15
N ALA A 202 -6.00 -20.65 2.81
CA ALA A 202 -4.73 -21.05 2.20
C ALA A 202 -4.98 -21.96 0.98
N ARG A 203 -5.93 -22.90 1.11
CA ARG A 203 -6.37 -23.76 0.01
C ARG A 203 -6.94 -22.98 -1.18
N VAL A 204 -7.84 -22.02 -0.94
CA VAL A 204 -8.44 -21.21 -2.03
C VAL A 204 -7.38 -20.44 -2.81
N VAL A 205 -6.35 -19.91 -2.13
CA VAL A 205 -5.23 -19.25 -2.79
C VAL A 205 -4.40 -20.26 -3.57
N PHE A 206 -4.09 -21.42 -2.98
CA PHE A 206 -3.32 -22.49 -3.62
C PHE A 206 -3.96 -22.92 -4.95
N ASP A 207 -5.28 -23.17 -4.96
CA ASP A 207 -6.03 -23.61 -6.15
C ASP A 207 -6.02 -22.57 -7.28
N ARG A 208 -5.70 -21.30 -6.97
CA ARG A 208 -5.65 -20.18 -7.92
C ARG A 208 -4.24 -19.86 -8.41
N ILE A 209 -3.20 -20.49 -7.87
CA ILE A 209 -1.83 -20.34 -8.36
C ILE A 209 -1.78 -20.94 -9.78
N PRO A 210 -1.34 -20.19 -10.80
CA PRO A 210 -1.31 -20.65 -12.17
C PRO A 210 -0.32 -21.80 -12.25
N HIS A 211 -0.85 -22.99 -12.42
CA HIS A 211 -0.07 -24.16 -12.75
C HIS A 211 0.54 -23.90 -14.14
N PHE A 212 1.82 -23.56 -14.20
CA PHE A 212 2.50 -23.25 -15.46
C PHE A 212 2.45 -24.47 -16.39
N THR A 213 1.67 -24.38 -17.47
CA THR A 213 1.51 -25.44 -18.48
C THR A 213 2.55 -25.37 -19.61
N GLY A 214 3.62 -24.58 -19.44
CA GLY A 214 4.67 -24.40 -20.45
C GLY A 214 5.80 -25.41 -20.30
N PHE A 215 5.95 -26.29 -21.29
CA PHE A 215 6.97 -27.34 -21.39
C PHE A 215 8.41 -26.82 -21.66
N SER A 216 8.87 -25.73 -21.04
CA SER A 216 10.29 -25.37 -21.10
C SER A 216 11.05 -26.00 -19.92
N VAL A 217 12.11 -26.75 -20.21
CA VAL A 217 12.90 -27.51 -19.23
C VAL A 217 13.46 -26.61 -18.12
N SER A 218 13.85 -25.38 -18.44
CA SER A 218 14.38 -24.40 -17.48
C SER A 218 13.30 -23.79 -16.57
N ALA A 219 12.07 -23.60 -17.06
CA ALA A 219 10.96 -23.19 -16.21
C ALA A 219 10.51 -24.34 -15.30
N ASN A 220 10.66 -25.59 -15.78
CA ASN A 220 10.34 -26.79 -15.02
C ASN A 220 11.20 -26.93 -13.76
N GLU A 221 12.50 -26.70 -13.85
CA GLU A 221 13.41 -26.77 -12.69
C GLU A 221 13.11 -25.70 -11.62
N ALA A 222 12.89 -24.44 -12.04
CA ALA A 222 12.56 -23.37 -11.11
C ALA A 222 11.19 -23.61 -10.43
N CYS A 223 10.20 -24.10 -11.18
CA CYS A 223 8.87 -24.43 -10.64
C CYS A 223 8.89 -25.65 -9.71
N ILE A 224 9.68 -26.68 -10.03
CA ILE A 224 9.89 -27.84 -9.16
C ILE A 224 10.56 -27.43 -7.85
N GLY A 225 11.53 -26.49 -7.90
CA GLY A 225 12.16 -25.94 -6.70
C GLY A 225 11.14 -25.26 -5.76
N ALA A 226 10.25 -24.45 -6.33
CA ALA A 226 9.16 -23.82 -5.58
C ALA A 226 8.14 -24.86 -5.05
N GLY A 227 7.74 -25.83 -5.87
CA GLY A 227 6.81 -26.89 -5.50
C GLY A 227 7.33 -27.79 -4.37
N LYS A 228 8.61 -28.16 -4.41
CA LYS A 228 9.28 -28.90 -3.32
C LYS A 228 9.38 -28.07 -2.05
N SER A 229 9.64 -26.78 -2.16
CA SER A 229 9.66 -25.88 -0.99
C SER A 229 8.28 -25.77 -0.35
N LEU A 230 7.21 -25.73 -1.16
CA LEU A 230 5.83 -25.71 -0.69
C LEU A 230 5.44 -27.06 -0.05
N HIS A 231 5.83 -28.20 -0.61
CA HIS A 231 5.63 -29.51 0.00
C HIS A 231 6.39 -29.67 1.33
N ALA A 232 7.67 -29.28 1.39
CA ALA A 232 8.43 -29.30 2.65
C ALA A 232 7.80 -28.40 3.71
N TYR A 233 7.22 -27.28 3.30
CA TYR A 233 6.50 -26.39 4.20
C TYR A 233 5.19 -27.01 4.71
N THR A 234 4.37 -27.60 3.84
CA THR A 234 3.12 -28.25 4.28
C THR A 234 3.37 -29.34 5.31
N LEU A 235 4.44 -30.12 5.17
CA LEU A 235 4.89 -31.08 6.19
C LEU A 235 5.31 -30.37 7.50
N LYS A 236 6.09 -29.28 7.40
CA LYS A 236 6.57 -28.52 8.56
C LYS A 236 5.44 -27.92 9.40
N VAL A 237 4.37 -27.46 8.75
CA VAL A 237 3.19 -26.89 9.44
C VAL A 237 2.06 -27.89 9.63
N ARG A 238 2.29 -29.18 9.37
CA ARG A 238 1.34 -30.29 9.53
C ARG A 238 0.02 -30.08 8.79
N LEU A 239 0.13 -29.55 7.58
CA LEU A 239 -1.01 -29.37 6.65
C LEU A 239 -1.19 -30.53 5.70
N ASP A 240 -0.23 -31.44 5.66
CA ASP A 240 -0.28 -32.70 4.95
C ASP A 240 -1.41 -33.63 5.44
N ASP A 241 -1.88 -33.45 6.68
CA ASP A 241 -3.07 -34.13 7.21
C ASP A 241 -4.38 -33.68 6.51
N ASP A 242 -4.39 -32.51 5.86
CA ASP A 242 -5.54 -32.02 5.11
C ASP A 242 -5.60 -32.69 3.72
N THR A 243 -6.64 -33.49 3.51
CA THR A 243 -6.83 -34.26 2.26
C THR A 243 -6.78 -33.38 1.01
N ALA A 244 -7.22 -32.14 1.11
CA ALA A 244 -7.17 -31.24 -0.02
C ALA A 244 -5.80 -30.67 -0.30
N VAL A 245 -5.04 -30.31 0.75
CA VAL A 245 -3.64 -29.90 0.61
C VAL A 245 -2.82 -31.03 0.00
N GLY A 246 -3.02 -32.27 0.46
CA GLY A 246 -2.38 -33.44 -0.13
C GLY A 246 -2.73 -33.65 -1.60
N ASN A 247 -4.01 -33.56 -1.99
CA ASN A 247 -4.43 -33.63 -3.41
C ASN A 247 -3.81 -32.54 -4.28
N ALA A 248 -3.66 -31.34 -3.72
CA ALA A 248 -3.01 -30.20 -4.34
C ALA A 248 -1.53 -30.47 -4.63
N ILE A 249 -0.81 -31.05 -3.66
CA ILE A 249 0.61 -31.41 -3.79
C ILE A 249 0.79 -32.57 -4.77
N ILE A 250 -0.09 -33.59 -4.75
CA ILE A 250 -0.09 -34.71 -5.70
C ILE A 250 -0.27 -34.18 -7.14
N THR A 251 -1.25 -33.29 -7.34
CA THR A 251 -1.52 -32.66 -8.64
C THR A 251 -0.31 -31.86 -9.13
N MET A 252 0.39 -31.18 -8.22
CA MET A 252 1.61 -30.43 -8.51
C MET A 252 2.72 -31.36 -9.00
N TYR A 253 3.10 -32.37 -8.22
CA TYR A 253 4.17 -33.31 -8.61
C TYR A 253 3.82 -34.09 -9.89
N ALA A 254 2.57 -34.53 -10.05
CA ALA A 254 2.12 -35.25 -11.23
C ALA A 254 2.23 -34.40 -12.51
N LYS A 255 1.85 -33.11 -12.45
CA LYS A 255 1.96 -32.18 -13.60
C LYS A 255 3.39 -31.87 -14.00
N TYR A 256 4.34 -31.96 -13.07
CA TYR A 256 5.77 -31.75 -13.34
C TYR A 256 6.54 -33.03 -13.67
N GLY A 257 5.84 -34.15 -13.91
CA GLY A 257 6.44 -35.44 -14.28
C GLY A 257 7.11 -36.17 -13.11
N MET A 258 6.98 -35.66 -11.89
CA MET A 258 7.48 -36.25 -10.65
C MET A 258 6.47 -37.27 -10.11
N VAL A 259 6.12 -38.24 -10.95
CA VAL A 259 5.05 -39.22 -10.66
C VAL A 259 5.35 -40.04 -9.40
N LYS A 260 6.63 -40.31 -9.14
CA LYS A 260 7.07 -41.03 -7.94
C LYS A 260 6.75 -40.26 -6.66
N ASP A 261 7.14 -38.99 -6.59
CA ASP A 261 6.84 -38.13 -5.43
C ASP A 261 5.33 -37.94 -5.25
N ALA A 262 4.57 -37.77 -6.35
CA ALA A 262 3.11 -37.70 -6.29
C ALA A 262 2.49 -38.98 -5.70
N TYR A 263 3.02 -40.14 -6.08
CA TYR A 263 2.56 -41.44 -5.61
C TYR A 263 2.88 -41.65 -4.13
N GLU A 264 4.10 -41.31 -3.68
CA GLU A 264 4.51 -41.42 -2.28
C GLU A 264 3.56 -40.64 -1.36
N ILE A 265 3.20 -39.42 -1.75
CA ILE A 265 2.27 -38.58 -0.98
C ILE A 265 0.86 -39.18 -0.96
N PHE A 266 0.36 -39.68 -2.09
CA PHE A 266 -0.94 -40.35 -2.15
C PHE A 266 -1.00 -41.59 -1.23
N THR A 267 0.09 -42.36 -1.15
CA THR A 267 0.16 -43.52 -0.25
C THR A 267 0.25 -43.12 1.22
N CYS A 268 0.94 -42.03 1.55
CA CYS A 268 0.97 -41.50 2.92
C CYS A 268 -0.40 -40.99 3.38
N MET A 269 -1.22 -40.44 2.49
CA MET A 269 -2.56 -39.94 2.83
C MET A 269 -3.60 -41.04 3.02
N THR A 270 -3.32 -42.26 2.56
CA THR A 270 -4.25 -43.41 2.60
C THR A 270 -3.89 -44.44 3.67
N ALA A 271 -2.83 -44.20 4.45
CA ALA A 271 -2.36 -45.01 5.57
C ALA A 271 -2.85 -44.47 6.92
#